data_AF-A0A1H5ER27-F1
#
_entry.id   AF-A0A1H5ER27-F1
#
_cell.length_a   1.000
_cell.length_b   1.000
_cell.length_c   1.000
_cell.angle_alpha   90.00
_cell.angle_beta   90.00
_cell.angle_gamma   90.00
#
_symmetry.space_group_name_H-M   'P 1'
#
loop_
_entity.id
_entity.type
_entity.pdbx_description
1 polymer ?
#
loop_
_entity_poly.entity_id
_entity_poly.type
_entity_poly.pdbx_seq_one_letter_code
_entity_poly.pdbx_strand_id
1 'polypeptide(L)'
;MRRSARSAKPRIPLRLRLRRNRGRLLRRLVIAFLLLVAALCAAAVVAYRLTGIPDPHPETVTQSTVFVDDKGSYLGRRGPVDRQEVPLSQVPRYVQDAVIAAENRTFRTDDGVSPRAIARAVLASLTGGEHQGGSTITQQYVKNALLSPEQSLSRKAREALIAIKLDRTRSKDEILAGYLNTVYFGRGSAGIEAAARNYFGVDTRELTVSQGAALAGIVNIPSYYEKAGSDPKVTATLRARWEWVLDAMAASGSITAKQRADAVFPAFRFYPPGATEGQRQYMIDVAAQEAADRLGITEDQLARGGYTVRTTFDLALQDATTEAVKDIKSGKGITLHTAVVGIVPGDGAVRLLYGGSDYARQPFNDAVGGAVEAGTALDPFVKFPLGAPLTALSKTPAPTPLKLASAYATVAANGMYAAPYTVTRITRDGRTVYTAHPDTRRVLDEKSAFLVSARMSKSYGDALPAVPTAQRAPETVFTAGAGGGITRRTVWSTRLDPRLALTTALFADRPGKKKNTTAPAQLPNDPPPTETATEATAQIWRLAATGTG
;
A
#
# COMPACT_ATOMS: atom_id res chain seq x y z
N MET A 1 -38.19 -9.14 97.42
CA MET A 1 -39.58 -8.98 96.95
C MET A 1 -39.62 -8.01 95.76
N ARG A 2 -40.27 -8.45 94.67
CA ARG A 2 -40.92 -7.74 93.54
C ARG A 2 -40.30 -6.47 92.87
N ARG A 3 -39.79 -6.71 91.65
CA ARG A 3 -39.93 -6.01 90.35
C ARG A 3 -40.46 -4.56 90.31
N SER A 4 -39.70 -3.71 89.62
CA SER A 4 -40.22 -2.58 88.81
C SER A 4 -39.42 -2.50 87.49
N ALA A 5 -40.17 -2.47 86.38
CA ALA A 5 -39.66 -2.52 85.01
C ALA A 5 -39.31 -1.12 84.49
N ARG A 6 -38.12 -0.94 83.92
CA ARG A 6 -37.78 0.23 83.10
C ARG A 6 -38.07 -0.06 81.63
N SER A 7 -38.93 0.79 81.07
CA SER A 7 -39.38 0.89 79.69
C SER A 7 -38.25 0.83 78.65
N ALA A 8 -38.39 -0.07 77.67
CA ALA A 8 -37.51 -0.20 76.51
C ALA A 8 -37.98 0.73 75.38
N LYS A 9 -37.08 1.60 74.89
CA LYS A 9 -37.31 2.39 73.66
C LYS A 9 -37.45 1.45 72.45
N PRO A 10 -38.49 1.57 71.61
CA PRO A 10 -38.64 0.73 70.44
C PRO A 10 -37.56 1.07 69.39
N ARG A 11 -36.73 0.07 69.07
CA ARG A 11 -35.79 0.10 67.93
C ARG A 11 -36.58 0.00 66.64
N ILE A 12 -36.68 1.10 65.89
CA ILE A 12 -37.26 1.09 64.53
C ILE A 12 -36.37 0.20 63.63
N PRO A 13 -36.93 -0.80 62.93
CA PRO A 13 -36.15 -1.70 62.08
C PRO A 13 -35.57 -0.96 60.86
N LEU A 14 -34.24 -1.05 60.69
CA LEU A 14 -33.46 -0.42 59.60
C LEU A 14 -34.02 -0.70 58.19
N ARG A 15 -34.74 -1.81 58.01
CA ARG A 15 -35.25 -2.28 56.71
C ARG A 15 -36.33 -1.37 56.10
N LEU A 16 -37.02 -0.53 56.88
CA LEU A 16 -38.00 0.45 56.37
C LEU A 16 -37.39 1.78 55.90
N ARG A 17 -36.13 2.08 56.26
CA ARG A 17 -35.42 3.31 55.82
C ARG A 17 -34.77 3.15 54.43
N LEU A 18 -34.43 1.92 54.05
CA LEU A 18 -33.73 1.59 52.80
C LEU A 18 -34.61 1.61 51.54
N ARG A 19 -35.93 1.42 51.66
CA ARG A 19 -36.86 1.41 50.50
C ARG A 19 -37.25 2.83 50.03
N ARG A 20 -37.21 3.83 50.91
CA ARG A 20 -37.60 5.23 50.61
C ARG A 20 -36.46 6.10 50.06
N ASN A 21 -35.19 5.67 50.23
CA ASN A 21 -34.01 6.39 49.76
C ASN A 21 -33.56 6.01 48.33
N ARG A 22 -33.92 4.81 47.83
CA ARG A 22 -33.58 4.39 46.46
C ARG A 22 -34.25 5.25 45.38
N GLY A 23 -35.51 5.65 45.58
CA GLY A 23 -36.22 6.55 44.66
C GLY A 23 -35.66 7.98 44.65
N ARG A 24 -35.18 8.48 45.80
CA ARG A 24 -34.52 9.80 45.88
C ARG A 24 -33.12 9.78 45.25
N LEU A 25 -32.38 8.69 45.43
CA LEU A 25 -31.08 8.50 44.79
C LEU A 25 -31.22 8.38 43.27
N LEU A 26 -32.17 7.57 42.78
CA LEU A 26 -32.46 7.46 41.35
C LEU A 26 -32.89 8.80 40.75
N ARG A 27 -33.77 9.55 41.42
CA ARG A 27 -34.17 10.90 40.99
C ARG A 27 -32.99 11.87 40.95
N ARG A 28 -32.10 11.83 41.94
CA ARG A 28 -30.86 12.65 41.95
C ARG A 28 -29.91 12.25 40.82
N LEU A 29 -29.77 10.97 40.53
CA LEU A 29 -28.95 10.47 39.42
C LEU A 29 -29.54 10.88 38.06
N VAL A 30 -30.86 10.80 37.89
CA VAL A 30 -31.54 11.26 36.66
C VAL A 30 -31.40 12.77 36.50
N ILE A 31 -31.58 13.57 37.56
CA ILE A 31 -31.39 15.02 37.51
C ILE A 31 -29.94 15.36 37.20
N ALA A 32 -28.97 14.70 37.85
CA ALA A 32 -27.55 14.90 37.59
C ALA A 32 -27.19 14.53 36.13
N PHE A 33 -27.77 13.44 35.61
CA PHE A 33 -27.61 13.05 34.21
C PHE A 33 -28.20 14.09 33.25
N LEU A 34 -29.42 14.59 33.50
CA LEU A 34 -30.05 15.62 32.69
C LEU A 34 -29.26 16.94 32.72
N LEU A 35 -28.75 17.34 33.89
CA LEU A 35 -27.90 18.52 34.04
C LEU A 35 -26.57 18.35 33.30
N LEU A 36 -25.97 17.16 33.35
CA LEU A 36 -24.77 16.84 32.57
C LEU A 36 -25.05 16.93 31.06
N VAL A 37 -26.15 16.35 30.58
CA VAL A 37 -26.57 16.44 29.18
C VAL A 37 -26.80 17.89 28.77
N ALA A 38 -27.52 18.68 29.58
CA ALA A 38 -27.75 20.09 29.32
C ALA A 38 -26.44 20.90 29.27
N ALA A 39 -25.51 20.64 30.19
CA ALA A 39 -24.19 21.27 30.19
C ALA A 39 -23.37 20.89 28.94
N LEU A 40 -23.41 19.62 28.51
CA LEU A 40 -22.77 19.16 27.28
C LEU A 40 -23.39 19.82 26.04
N CYS A 41 -24.71 19.95 25.99
CA CYS A 41 -25.40 20.66 24.91
C CYS A 41 -25.02 22.14 24.88
N ALA A 42 -25.00 22.82 26.03
CA ALA A 42 -24.58 24.22 26.13
C ALA A 42 -23.12 24.40 25.68
N ALA A 43 -22.22 23.51 26.13
CA ALA A 43 -20.83 23.51 25.71
C ALA A 43 -20.68 23.29 24.19
N ALA A 44 -21.45 22.38 23.59
CA ALA A 44 -21.46 22.15 22.15
C ALA A 44 -21.98 23.38 21.37
N VAL A 45 -23.00 24.07 21.87
CA VAL A 45 -23.51 25.31 21.28
C VAL A 45 -22.46 26.41 21.35
N VAL A 46 -21.80 26.60 22.50
CA VAL A 46 -20.71 27.57 22.64
C VAL A 46 -19.57 27.23 21.69
N ALA A 47 -19.13 25.97 21.64
CA ALA A 47 -18.10 25.51 20.72
C ALA A 47 -18.46 25.76 19.26
N TYR A 48 -19.71 25.47 18.86
CA TYR A 48 -20.22 25.77 17.51
C TYR A 48 -20.15 27.26 17.18
N ARG A 49 -20.57 28.13 18.11
CA ARG A 49 -20.56 29.59 17.93
C ARG A 49 -19.14 30.13 17.79
N LEU A 50 -18.20 29.60 18.55
CA LEU A 50 -16.79 30.01 18.53
C LEU A 50 -16.00 29.38 17.36
N THR A 51 -16.52 28.33 16.73
CA THR A 51 -15.84 27.67 15.61
C THR A 51 -16.11 28.43 14.31
N GLY A 52 -15.10 29.11 13.77
CA GLY A 52 -15.10 29.62 12.40
C GLY A 52 -14.97 28.50 11.37
N ILE A 53 -15.49 28.71 10.15
CA ILE A 53 -15.06 27.91 9.00
C ILE A 53 -13.70 28.49 8.60
N PRO A 54 -12.60 27.75 8.72
CA PRO A 54 -11.29 28.26 8.30
C PRO A 54 -11.28 28.41 6.79
N ASP A 55 -10.47 29.33 6.29
CA ASP A 55 -10.15 29.38 4.87
C ASP A 55 -9.45 28.07 4.47
N PRO A 56 -9.62 27.60 3.21
CA PRO A 56 -8.87 26.47 2.70
C PRO A 56 -7.37 26.73 2.91
N HIS A 57 -6.73 25.90 3.74
CA HIS A 57 -5.31 26.06 4.00
C HIS A 57 -4.52 25.62 2.76
N PRO A 58 -3.49 26.37 2.34
CA PRO A 58 -2.56 25.90 1.30
C PRO A 58 -1.93 24.55 1.68
N GLU A 59 -1.73 24.31 2.98
CA GLU A 59 -1.20 23.06 3.53
C GLU A 59 -2.24 21.94 3.73
N THR A 60 -3.55 22.26 3.67
CA THR A 60 -4.61 21.24 3.61
C THR A 60 -4.76 20.66 2.21
N VAL A 61 -4.01 21.18 1.23
CA VAL A 61 -3.55 20.37 0.11
C VAL A 61 -2.67 19.29 0.71
N THR A 62 -3.32 18.19 1.06
CA THR A 62 -2.73 16.93 1.51
C THR A 62 -1.36 16.75 0.88
N GLN A 63 -0.29 16.98 1.65
CA GLN A 63 1.06 16.92 1.11
C GLN A 63 1.33 15.48 0.66
N SER A 64 1.78 15.33 -0.58
CA SER A 64 2.25 14.05 -1.08
C SER A 64 3.45 13.59 -0.25
N THR A 65 3.51 12.31 0.03
CA THR A 65 4.70 11.71 0.63
C THR A 65 5.78 11.60 -0.44
N VAL A 66 6.95 12.16 -0.13
CA VAL A 66 8.11 12.17 -1.03
C VAL A 66 9.01 11.01 -0.69
N PHE A 67 9.51 10.35 -1.73
CA PHE A 67 10.50 9.29 -1.64
C PHE A 67 11.82 9.82 -2.21
N VAL A 68 12.91 9.53 -1.49
CA VAL A 68 14.27 9.86 -1.91
C VAL A 68 15.15 8.62 -1.82
N ASP A 69 16.22 8.59 -2.59
CA ASP A 69 17.24 7.55 -2.55
C ASP A 69 18.08 7.60 -1.25
N ASP A 70 19.13 6.78 -1.17
CA ASP A 70 20.03 6.75 -0.01
C ASP A 70 20.81 8.06 0.19
N LYS A 71 21.14 8.76 -0.90
CA LYS A 71 21.88 10.03 -0.97
C LYS A 71 20.96 11.26 -0.84
N GLY A 72 19.64 11.09 -0.90
CA GLY A 72 18.64 12.14 -0.82
C GLY A 72 18.15 12.67 -2.17
N SER A 73 18.56 12.07 -3.29
CA SER A 73 18.04 12.40 -4.62
C SER A 73 16.57 12.01 -4.73
N TYR A 74 15.79 12.82 -5.44
CA TYR A 74 14.36 12.59 -5.60
C TYR A 74 14.10 11.29 -6.39
N LEU A 75 13.39 10.36 -5.76
CA LEU A 75 12.93 9.11 -6.36
C LEU A 75 11.52 9.27 -6.94
N GLY A 76 10.62 9.93 -6.20
CA GLY A 76 9.25 10.15 -6.62
C GLY A 76 8.34 10.52 -5.45
N ARG A 77 7.03 10.44 -5.64
CA ARG A 77 6.05 10.77 -4.59
C ARG A 77 4.78 9.92 -4.67
N ARG A 78 4.06 9.86 -3.56
CA ARG A 78 2.71 9.27 -3.43
C ARG A 78 1.73 10.28 -2.90
N GLY A 79 0.48 10.16 -3.32
CA GLY A 79 -0.58 11.08 -2.94
C GLY A 79 -0.90 12.08 -4.05
N PRO A 80 -1.71 13.10 -3.76
CA PRO A 80 -2.22 14.01 -4.77
C PRO A 80 -1.09 14.80 -5.45
N VAL A 81 -1.13 14.79 -6.79
CA VAL A 81 -0.18 15.49 -7.67
C VAL A 81 -0.91 16.47 -8.56
N ASP A 82 -1.96 16.01 -9.24
CA ASP A 82 -2.72 16.80 -10.19
C ASP A 82 -4.05 17.22 -9.59
N ARG A 83 -4.29 18.53 -9.55
CA ARG A 83 -5.58 19.12 -9.21
C ARG A 83 -6.06 19.95 -10.38
N GLN A 84 -7.17 19.55 -10.97
CA GLN A 84 -7.89 20.34 -11.98
C GLN A 84 -9.30 20.54 -11.47
N GLU A 85 -9.65 21.79 -11.19
CA GLU A 85 -10.98 22.12 -10.70
C GLU A 85 -11.96 22.19 -11.86
N VAL A 86 -13.06 21.45 -11.74
CA VAL A 86 -14.19 21.52 -12.68
C VAL A 86 -15.46 21.92 -11.93
N PRO A 87 -16.32 22.77 -12.53
CA PRO A 87 -17.60 23.10 -11.94
C PRO A 87 -18.49 21.85 -11.93
N LEU A 88 -19.37 21.74 -10.92
CA LEU A 88 -20.25 20.57 -10.77
C LEU A 88 -21.13 20.30 -12.01
N SER A 89 -21.45 21.34 -12.78
CA SER A 89 -22.21 21.23 -14.03
C SER A 89 -21.50 20.42 -15.12
N GLN A 90 -20.16 20.30 -15.07
CA GLN A 90 -19.39 19.43 -15.97
C GLN A 90 -19.32 17.99 -15.48
N VAL A 91 -19.70 17.70 -14.23
CA VAL A 91 -19.78 16.35 -13.71
C VAL A 91 -21.15 15.76 -14.06
N PRO A 92 -21.24 14.67 -14.85
CA PRO A 92 -22.54 14.09 -15.20
C PRO A 92 -23.35 13.69 -13.95
N ARG A 93 -24.67 13.90 -13.97
CA ARG A 93 -25.53 13.65 -12.78
C ARG A 93 -25.42 12.22 -12.26
N TYR A 94 -25.33 11.22 -13.13
CA TYR A 94 -25.14 9.83 -12.71
C TYR A 94 -23.77 9.57 -12.05
N VAL A 95 -22.72 10.34 -12.37
CA VAL A 95 -21.43 10.26 -11.67
C VAL A 95 -21.53 10.87 -10.28
N GLN A 96 -22.20 12.03 -10.16
CA GLN A 96 -22.49 12.64 -8.86
C GLN A 96 -23.27 11.66 -7.97
N ASP A 97 -24.31 11.05 -8.53
CA ASP A 97 -25.17 10.09 -7.83
C ASP A 97 -24.43 8.80 -7.46
N ALA A 98 -23.48 8.34 -8.28
CA ALA A 98 -22.63 7.20 -7.94
C ALA A 98 -21.85 7.45 -6.65
N VAL A 99 -21.23 8.62 -6.52
CA VAL A 99 -20.46 9.01 -5.33
C VAL A 99 -21.39 9.18 -4.12
N ILE A 100 -22.54 9.82 -4.29
CA ILE A 100 -23.56 9.95 -3.23
C ILE A 100 -24.04 8.57 -2.77
N ALA A 101 -24.37 7.67 -3.70
CA ALA A 101 -24.86 6.33 -3.40
C ALA A 101 -23.82 5.49 -2.65
N ALA A 102 -22.54 5.69 -2.99
CA ALA A 102 -21.42 4.97 -2.41
C ALA A 102 -21.00 5.47 -1.02
N GLU A 103 -20.93 6.78 -0.84
CA GLU A 103 -20.37 7.43 0.34
C GLU A 103 -21.45 7.88 1.34
N ASN A 104 -22.56 8.45 0.86
CA ASN A 104 -23.52 9.15 1.72
C ASN A 104 -24.90 9.29 1.04
N ARG A 105 -25.73 8.23 1.06
CA ARG A 105 -27.04 8.21 0.38
C ARG A 105 -28.00 9.34 0.78
N THR A 106 -27.90 9.82 2.02
CA THR A 106 -28.70 10.93 2.56
C THR A 106 -28.09 12.32 2.32
N PHE A 107 -26.99 12.44 1.58
CA PHE A 107 -26.22 13.68 1.46
C PHE A 107 -27.08 14.90 1.11
N ARG A 108 -28.04 14.72 0.20
CA ARG A 108 -28.92 15.81 -0.26
C ARG A 108 -29.86 16.33 0.82
N THR A 109 -30.11 15.56 1.88
CA THR A 109 -31.13 15.85 2.91
C THR A 109 -30.59 15.82 4.35
N ASP A 110 -29.35 15.41 4.57
CA ASP A 110 -28.73 15.45 5.90
C ASP A 110 -28.23 16.86 6.27
N ASP A 111 -27.88 17.07 7.55
CA ASP A 111 -27.39 18.34 8.07
C ASP A 111 -25.84 18.38 8.16
N GLY A 112 -25.16 17.75 7.21
CA GLY A 112 -23.70 17.67 7.14
C GLY A 112 -23.06 16.65 8.10
N VAL A 113 -23.82 16.09 9.04
CA VAL A 113 -23.44 14.94 9.88
C VAL A 113 -24.59 13.93 9.91
N SER A 114 -24.30 12.66 10.19
CA SER A 114 -25.34 11.62 10.31
C SER A 114 -25.45 11.09 11.74
N PRO A 115 -26.41 11.59 12.55
CA PRO A 115 -26.62 11.12 13.93
C PRO A 115 -26.89 9.62 14.01
N ARG A 116 -27.62 9.07 13.03
CA ARG A 116 -27.88 7.62 12.92
C ARG A 116 -26.59 6.83 12.63
N ALA A 117 -25.69 7.35 11.80
CA ALA A 117 -24.40 6.69 11.55
C ALA A 117 -23.50 6.75 12.80
N ILE A 118 -23.48 7.88 13.51
CA ILE A 118 -22.74 8.02 14.77
C ILE A 118 -23.28 7.03 15.83
N ALA A 119 -24.59 6.96 16.03
CA ALA A 119 -25.20 6.04 16.99
C ALA A 119 -24.91 4.56 16.64
N ARG A 120 -24.99 4.19 15.35
CA ARG A 120 -24.62 2.85 14.88
C ARG A 120 -23.14 2.53 15.10
N ALA A 121 -22.25 3.48 14.81
CA ALA A 121 -20.81 3.30 14.99
C ALA A 121 -20.44 3.11 16.48
N VAL A 122 -21.06 3.87 17.38
CA VAL A 122 -20.88 3.71 18.83
C VAL A 122 -21.39 2.34 19.28
N LEU A 123 -22.58 1.93 18.83
CA LEU A 123 -23.15 0.62 19.17
C LEU A 123 -22.25 -0.52 18.66
N ALA A 124 -21.81 -0.46 17.40
CA ALA A 124 -20.91 -1.46 16.81
C ALA A 124 -19.58 -1.56 17.55
N SER A 125 -19.01 -0.42 17.99
CA SER A 125 -17.78 -0.40 18.78
C SER A 125 -17.94 -1.09 20.14
N LEU A 126 -19.11 -0.94 20.78
CA LEU A 126 -19.43 -1.57 22.06
C LEU A 126 -19.77 -3.05 21.94
N THR A 127 -20.37 -3.47 20.82
CA THR A 127 -20.78 -4.86 20.58
C THR A 127 -19.74 -5.67 19.82
N GLY A 128 -18.57 -5.10 19.49
CA GLY A 128 -17.52 -5.77 18.72
C GLY A 128 -17.88 -6.02 17.25
N GLY A 129 -18.84 -5.28 16.69
CA GLY A 129 -19.22 -5.38 15.28
C GLY A 129 -18.21 -4.72 14.34
N GLU A 130 -18.27 -5.07 13.04
CA GLU A 130 -17.43 -4.42 12.02
C GLU A 130 -17.62 -2.90 12.02
N HIS A 131 -16.50 -2.17 12.06
CA HIS A 131 -16.49 -0.71 12.04
C HIS A 131 -16.86 -0.20 10.64
N GLN A 132 -18.15 0.06 10.40
CA GLN A 132 -18.59 0.76 9.19
C GLN A 132 -18.32 2.27 9.32
N GLY A 133 -17.54 2.83 8.40
CA GLY A 133 -17.22 4.26 8.37
C GLY A 133 -18.47 5.14 8.32
N GLY A 134 -18.68 5.97 9.35
CA GLY A 134 -19.89 6.77 9.53
C GLY A 134 -19.77 8.25 9.14
N SER A 135 -18.75 8.64 8.36
CA SER A 135 -18.51 10.04 8.00
C SER A 135 -19.27 10.44 6.72
N THR A 136 -19.95 11.59 6.75
CA THR A 136 -20.67 12.16 5.59
C THR A 136 -19.72 12.75 4.54
N ILE A 137 -20.21 13.03 3.33
CA ILE A 137 -19.45 13.75 2.30
C ILE A 137 -18.98 15.11 2.83
N THR A 138 -19.84 15.85 3.54
CA THR A 138 -19.48 17.15 4.14
C THR A 138 -18.35 17.01 5.17
N GLN A 139 -18.41 15.98 6.03
CA GLN A 139 -17.33 15.68 6.98
C GLN A 139 -16.02 15.34 6.28
N GLN A 140 -16.07 14.52 5.23
CA GLN A 140 -14.89 14.16 4.46
C GLN A 140 -14.30 15.36 3.71
N TYR A 141 -15.14 16.25 3.17
CA TYR A 141 -14.69 17.49 2.54
C TYR A 141 -13.97 18.40 3.54
N VAL A 142 -14.57 18.63 4.72
CA VAL A 142 -13.92 19.41 5.80
C VAL A 142 -12.58 18.80 6.21
N LYS A 143 -12.54 17.47 6.38
CA LYS A 143 -11.32 16.73 6.74
C LYS A 143 -10.21 16.92 5.70
N ASN A 144 -10.55 16.90 4.42
CA ASN A 144 -9.57 16.91 3.33
C ASN A 144 -9.20 18.33 2.85
N ALA A 145 -10.08 19.32 3.03
CA ALA A 145 -9.91 20.67 2.48
C ALA A 145 -9.62 21.76 3.51
N LEU A 146 -9.94 21.54 4.80
CA LEU A 146 -10.00 22.61 5.81
C LEU A 146 -9.26 22.30 7.11
N LEU A 147 -8.90 21.04 7.37
CA LEU A 147 -8.24 20.62 8.61
C LEU A 147 -6.94 19.88 8.35
N SER A 148 -5.99 20.02 9.26
CA SER A 148 -4.70 19.33 9.19
C SER A 148 -4.85 17.80 9.26
N PRO A 149 -3.86 17.02 8.74
CA PRO A 149 -3.92 15.56 8.70
C PRO A 149 -3.80 14.84 10.06
N GLU A 150 -3.60 15.55 11.17
CA GLU A 150 -3.48 14.97 12.52
C GLU A 150 -4.69 14.10 12.88
N GLN A 151 -4.54 13.06 13.70
CA GLN A 151 -5.68 12.21 14.10
C GLN A 151 -5.92 12.32 15.61
N SER A 152 -6.88 13.17 16.01
CA SER A 152 -7.29 13.33 17.42
C SER A 152 -8.81 13.43 17.55
N LEU A 153 -9.33 13.07 18.74
CA LEU A 153 -10.76 13.17 19.05
C LEU A 153 -11.24 14.62 19.03
N SER A 154 -10.42 15.56 19.50
CA SER A 154 -10.69 17.00 19.44
C SER A 154 -10.83 17.47 18.00
N ARG A 155 -9.95 17.01 17.10
CA ARG A 155 -10.08 17.30 15.67
C ARG A 155 -11.36 16.71 15.07
N LYS A 156 -11.73 15.48 15.43
CA LYS A 156 -12.97 14.85 14.94
C LYS A 156 -14.23 15.60 15.40
N ALA A 157 -14.24 16.12 16.62
CA ALA A 157 -15.31 17.00 17.10
C ALA A 157 -15.36 18.33 16.32
N ARG A 158 -14.19 18.93 16.05
CA ARG A 158 -14.07 20.15 15.24
C ARG A 158 -14.56 19.92 13.80
N GLU A 159 -14.21 18.79 13.19
CA GLU A 159 -14.69 18.37 11.86
C GLU A 159 -16.22 18.33 11.81
N ALA A 160 -16.87 17.71 12.81
CA ALA A 160 -18.33 17.65 12.88
C ALA A 160 -18.98 19.04 13.02
N LEU A 161 -18.43 19.92 13.86
CA LEU A 161 -18.95 21.28 14.04
C LEU A 161 -18.81 22.12 12.76
N ILE A 162 -17.65 22.06 12.11
CA ILE A 162 -17.42 22.75 10.83
C ILE A 162 -18.33 22.18 9.76
N ALA A 163 -18.53 20.85 9.70
CA ALA A 163 -19.43 20.23 8.72
C ALA A 163 -20.87 20.73 8.86
N ILE A 164 -21.42 20.78 10.08
CA ILE A 164 -22.76 21.34 10.34
C ILE A 164 -22.83 22.82 9.93
N LYS A 165 -21.79 23.59 10.23
CA LYS A 165 -21.76 25.03 9.89
C LYS A 165 -21.66 25.25 8.38
N LEU A 166 -20.84 24.46 7.70
CA LEU A 166 -20.67 24.50 6.26
C LEU A 166 -21.98 24.15 5.55
N ASP A 167 -22.66 23.10 6.00
CA ASP A 167 -23.95 22.65 5.45
C ASP A 167 -25.06 23.69 5.55
N ARG A 168 -25.02 24.52 6.60
CA ARG A 168 -25.98 25.63 6.80
C ARG A 168 -25.66 26.91 6.02
N THR A 169 -24.43 27.03 5.51
CA THR A 169 -23.94 28.26 4.88
C THR A 169 -23.63 28.09 3.40
N ARG A 170 -23.51 26.86 2.92
CA ARG A 170 -23.27 26.50 1.52
C ARG A 170 -24.33 25.53 1.04
N SER A 171 -24.66 25.60 -0.25
CA SER A 171 -25.54 24.64 -0.88
C SER A 171 -24.91 23.25 -0.97
N LYS A 172 -25.73 22.21 -1.03
CA LYS A 172 -25.27 20.82 -1.25
C LYS A 172 -24.48 20.67 -2.55
N ASP A 173 -24.82 21.43 -3.58
CA ASP A 173 -24.09 21.43 -4.86
C ASP A 173 -22.69 22.05 -4.69
N GLU A 174 -22.54 23.16 -3.98
CA GLU A 174 -21.20 23.72 -3.68
C GLU A 174 -20.35 22.76 -2.85
N ILE A 175 -20.93 22.10 -1.86
CA ILE A 175 -20.22 21.12 -1.02
C ILE A 175 -19.79 19.91 -1.84
N LEU A 176 -20.67 19.39 -2.70
CA LEU A 176 -20.35 18.26 -3.57
C LEU A 176 -19.28 18.63 -4.60
N ALA A 177 -19.34 19.84 -5.17
CA ALA A 177 -18.32 20.35 -6.07
C ALA A 177 -16.95 20.41 -5.39
N GLY A 178 -16.89 21.00 -4.18
CA GLY A 178 -15.67 21.07 -3.39
C GLY A 178 -15.12 19.68 -3.04
N TYR A 179 -16.01 18.77 -2.63
CA TYR A 179 -15.65 17.39 -2.34
C TYR A 179 -15.04 16.67 -3.56
N LEU A 180 -15.74 16.68 -4.69
CA LEU A 180 -15.31 15.99 -5.91
C LEU A 180 -14.03 16.57 -6.50
N ASN A 181 -13.71 17.84 -6.24
CA ASN A 181 -12.46 18.47 -6.68
C ASN A 181 -11.30 18.27 -5.68
N THR A 182 -11.56 17.77 -4.47
CA THR A 182 -10.55 17.64 -3.41
C THR A 182 -10.24 16.20 -3.03
N VAL A 183 -11.22 15.30 -3.14
CA VAL A 183 -11.03 13.90 -2.73
C VAL A 183 -9.95 13.22 -3.57
N TYR A 184 -9.08 12.46 -2.90
CA TYR A 184 -8.02 11.71 -3.57
C TYR A 184 -8.59 10.41 -4.14
N PHE A 185 -8.44 10.20 -5.44
CA PHE A 185 -8.91 9.00 -6.14
C PHE A 185 -7.79 7.98 -6.40
N GLY A 186 -6.58 8.17 -5.85
CA GLY A 186 -5.45 7.31 -6.19
C GLY A 186 -4.78 7.75 -7.49
N ARG A 187 -3.62 7.15 -7.80
CA ARG A 187 -2.81 7.42 -9.01
C ARG A 187 -2.48 8.90 -9.19
N GLY A 188 -2.15 9.58 -8.09
CA GLY A 188 -1.84 11.01 -8.13
C GLY A 188 -3.05 11.93 -8.33
N SER A 189 -4.26 11.39 -8.41
CA SER A 189 -5.46 12.13 -8.83
C SER A 189 -6.14 12.83 -7.66
N ALA A 190 -5.96 14.14 -7.54
CA ALA A 190 -6.71 14.99 -6.63
C ALA A 190 -7.93 15.56 -7.36
N GLY A 191 -9.09 15.01 -7.05
CA GLY A 191 -10.35 15.39 -7.69
C GLY A 191 -10.70 14.60 -8.95
N ILE A 192 -11.96 14.76 -9.36
CA ILE A 192 -12.63 13.90 -10.33
C ILE A 192 -12.09 14.05 -11.76
N GLU A 193 -11.62 15.24 -12.15
CA GLU A 193 -11.05 15.49 -13.48
C GLU A 193 -9.71 14.78 -13.67
N ALA A 194 -8.82 14.92 -12.70
CA ALA A 194 -7.57 14.16 -12.69
C ALA A 194 -7.85 12.65 -12.72
N ALA A 195 -8.86 12.20 -11.96
CA ALA A 195 -9.22 10.78 -11.91
C ALA A 195 -9.77 10.26 -13.26
N ALA A 196 -10.64 11.01 -13.93
CA ALA A 196 -11.18 10.64 -15.24
C ALA A 196 -10.06 10.44 -16.28
N ARG A 197 -9.09 11.36 -16.30
CA ARG A 197 -7.93 11.32 -17.20
C ARG A 197 -6.97 10.17 -16.84
N ASN A 198 -6.65 10.00 -15.57
CA ASN A 198 -5.65 9.02 -15.15
C ASN A 198 -6.16 7.58 -15.17
N TYR A 199 -7.45 7.34 -14.89
CA TYR A 199 -8.04 6.01 -14.93
C TYR A 199 -8.58 5.62 -16.31
N PHE A 200 -9.06 6.58 -17.12
CA PHE A 200 -9.77 6.27 -18.37
C PHE A 200 -9.30 7.06 -19.59
N GLY A 201 -8.52 8.13 -19.41
CA GLY A 201 -8.06 8.97 -20.52
C GLY A 201 -9.15 9.84 -21.14
N VAL A 202 -10.21 10.16 -20.38
CA VAL A 202 -11.35 10.99 -20.83
C VAL A 202 -11.51 12.22 -19.95
N ASP A 203 -12.21 13.24 -20.44
CA ASP A 203 -12.64 14.38 -19.61
C ASP A 203 -13.78 13.96 -18.66
N THR A 204 -13.94 14.62 -17.51
CA THR A 204 -15.01 14.27 -16.53
C THR A 204 -16.40 14.22 -17.16
N ARG A 205 -16.68 15.11 -18.12
CA ARG A 205 -17.99 15.20 -18.79
C ARG A 205 -18.33 13.97 -19.65
N GLU A 206 -17.33 13.18 -20.00
CA GLU A 206 -17.43 11.98 -20.85
C GLU A 206 -17.46 10.68 -20.04
N LEU A 207 -17.32 10.75 -18.72
CA LEU A 207 -17.42 9.59 -17.85
C LEU A 207 -18.77 8.90 -18.05
N THR A 208 -18.75 7.59 -18.27
CA THR A 208 -19.96 6.76 -18.34
C THR A 208 -20.47 6.38 -16.94
N VAL A 209 -21.68 5.81 -16.86
CA VAL A 209 -22.24 5.25 -15.61
C VAL A 209 -21.26 4.24 -14.99
N SER A 210 -20.72 3.33 -15.80
CA SER A 210 -19.76 2.31 -15.35
C SER A 210 -18.49 2.93 -14.78
N GLN A 211 -17.92 3.94 -15.45
CA GLN A 211 -16.70 4.62 -15.00
C GLN A 211 -16.94 5.45 -13.74
N GLY A 212 -18.07 6.16 -13.65
CA GLY A 212 -18.47 6.91 -12.45
C GLY A 212 -18.64 6.01 -11.23
N ALA A 213 -19.30 4.85 -11.41
CA ALA A 213 -19.43 3.85 -10.34
C ALA A 213 -18.08 3.25 -9.91
N ALA A 214 -17.14 3.08 -10.84
CA ALA A 214 -15.81 2.58 -10.51
C ALA A 214 -15.01 3.62 -9.70
N LEU A 215 -15.02 4.89 -10.10
CA LEU A 215 -14.38 5.98 -9.35
C LEU A 215 -15.00 6.14 -7.96
N ALA A 216 -16.33 6.06 -7.84
CA ALA A 216 -17.02 6.08 -6.55
C ALA A 216 -16.61 4.89 -5.65
N GLY A 217 -16.32 3.72 -6.23
CA GLY A 217 -15.78 2.57 -5.50
C GLY A 217 -14.35 2.78 -5.00
N ILE A 218 -13.53 3.52 -5.76
CA ILE A 218 -12.11 3.76 -5.47
C ILE A 218 -11.91 4.67 -4.26
N VAL A 219 -12.76 5.68 -4.07
CA VAL A 219 -12.65 6.72 -3.02
C VAL A 219 -12.45 6.14 -1.61
N ASN A 220 -12.99 4.96 -1.34
CA ASN A 220 -12.91 4.32 -0.03
C ASN A 220 -11.48 3.94 0.37
N ILE A 221 -10.71 3.33 -0.54
CA ILE A 221 -9.32 2.90 -0.30
C ILE A 221 -8.45 3.22 -1.53
N PRO A 222 -8.22 4.51 -1.84
CA PRO A 222 -7.66 4.93 -3.13
C PRO A 222 -6.32 4.29 -3.47
N SER A 223 -5.38 4.25 -2.53
CA SER A 223 -4.02 3.74 -2.73
C SER A 223 -4.02 2.23 -3.02
N TYR A 224 -4.91 1.47 -2.37
CA TYR A 224 -5.07 0.03 -2.65
C TYR A 224 -5.54 -0.21 -4.08
N TYR A 225 -6.49 0.60 -4.57
CA TYR A 225 -7.06 0.45 -5.90
C TYR A 225 -6.21 1.04 -7.04
N GLU A 226 -5.06 1.63 -6.77
CA GLU A 226 -4.14 2.08 -7.83
C GLU A 226 -3.68 0.92 -8.72
N LYS A 227 -3.62 -0.29 -8.15
CA LYS A 227 -3.26 -1.54 -8.84
C LYS A 227 -4.43 -2.16 -9.63
N ALA A 228 -5.63 -1.59 -9.58
CA ALA A 228 -6.78 -2.07 -10.34
C ALA A 228 -6.51 -2.05 -11.85
N GLY A 229 -6.95 -3.11 -12.54
CA GLY A 229 -6.63 -3.38 -13.94
C GLY A 229 -5.35 -4.21 -14.13
N SER A 230 -4.52 -4.35 -13.10
CA SER A 230 -3.23 -5.06 -13.22
C SER A 230 -2.98 -6.14 -12.19
N ASP A 231 -3.39 -5.93 -10.94
CA ASP A 231 -3.47 -6.97 -9.95
C ASP A 231 -4.86 -7.62 -10.04
N PRO A 232 -4.97 -8.92 -10.38
CA PRO A 232 -6.25 -9.60 -10.53
C PRO A 232 -7.10 -9.59 -9.25
N LYS A 233 -6.48 -9.68 -8.07
CA LYS A 233 -7.16 -9.69 -6.77
C LYS A 233 -7.72 -8.31 -6.44
N VAL A 234 -6.91 -7.26 -6.62
CA VAL A 234 -7.36 -5.87 -6.44
C VAL A 234 -8.49 -5.56 -7.42
N THR A 235 -8.34 -5.96 -8.68
CA THR A 235 -9.34 -5.75 -9.74
C THR A 235 -10.66 -6.45 -9.44
N ALA A 236 -10.62 -7.69 -8.97
CA ALA A 236 -11.82 -8.42 -8.54
C ALA A 236 -12.48 -7.75 -7.33
N THR A 237 -11.68 -7.26 -6.37
CA THR A 237 -12.18 -6.52 -5.20
C THR A 237 -12.90 -5.23 -5.63
N LEU A 238 -12.32 -4.49 -6.57
CA LEU A 238 -12.94 -3.28 -7.10
C LEU A 238 -14.21 -3.59 -7.91
N ARG A 239 -14.24 -4.70 -8.66
CA ARG A 239 -15.44 -5.14 -9.39
C ARG A 239 -16.61 -5.39 -8.45
N ALA A 240 -16.40 -6.11 -7.36
CA ALA A 240 -17.45 -6.34 -6.37
C ALA A 240 -17.97 -5.02 -5.76
N ARG A 241 -17.06 -4.06 -5.49
CA ARG A 241 -17.44 -2.73 -5.02
C ARG A 241 -18.23 -1.95 -6.09
N TRP A 242 -17.82 -2.03 -7.34
CA TRP A 242 -18.49 -1.40 -8.48
C TRP A 242 -19.92 -1.94 -8.69
N GLU A 243 -20.11 -3.26 -8.62
CA GLU A 243 -21.44 -3.89 -8.67
C GLU A 243 -22.34 -3.37 -7.55
N TRP A 244 -21.82 -3.30 -6.33
CA TRP A 244 -22.55 -2.77 -5.18
C TRP A 244 -22.95 -1.30 -5.35
N VAL A 245 -22.06 -0.46 -5.92
CA VAL A 245 -22.38 0.94 -6.21
C VAL A 245 -23.51 1.04 -7.24
N LEU A 246 -23.45 0.25 -8.32
CA LEU A 246 -24.51 0.23 -9.32
C LEU A 246 -25.85 -0.24 -8.75
N ASP A 247 -25.85 -1.26 -7.88
CA ASP A 247 -27.06 -1.71 -7.18
C ASP A 247 -27.64 -0.60 -6.29
N ALA A 248 -26.78 0.14 -5.59
CA ALA A 248 -27.18 1.28 -4.78
C ALA A 248 -27.79 2.41 -5.63
N MET A 249 -27.22 2.70 -6.80
CA MET A 249 -27.75 3.70 -7.74
C MET A 249 -29.09 3.28 -8.36
N ALA A 250 -29.26 1.99 -8.67
CA ALA A 250 -30.54 1.47 -9.17
C ALA A 250 -31.62 1.54 -8.09
N ALA A 251 -31.29 1.18 -6.85
CA ALA A 251 -32.21 1.24 -5.72
C ALA A 251 -32.65 2.67 -5.36
N SER A 252 -31.79 3.68 -5.59
CA SER A 252 -32.15 5.09 -5.41
C SER A 252 -32.90 5.69 -6.61
N GLY A 253 -33.05 4.96 -7.71
CA GLY A 253 -33.66 5.46 -8.94
C GLY A 253 -32.73 6.36 -9.79
N SER A 254 -31.45 6.46 -9.44
CA SER A 254 -30.46 7.27 -10.18
C SER A 254 -30.09 6.66 -11.53
N ILE A 255 -30.28 5.35 -11.69
CA ILE A 255 -30.19 4.64 -12.97
C ILE A 255 -31.35 3.67 -13.13
N THR A 256 -31.70 3.36 -14.37
CA THR A 256 -32.71 2.36 -14.70
C THR A 256 -32.18 0.94 -14.52
N ALA A 257 -33.08 -0.03 -14.32
CA ALA A 257 -32.72 -1.46 -14.31
C ALA A 257 -32.01 -1.90 -15.59
N LYS A 258 -32.38 -1.31 -16.74
CA LYS A 258 -31.70 -1.55 -18.03
C LYS A 258 -30.27 -1.03 -18.00
N GLN A 259 -30.03 0.20 -17.58
CA GLN A 259 -28.66 0.73 -17.43
C GLN A 259 -27.82 -0.09 -16.46
N ARG A 260 -28.41 -0.60 -15.37
CA ARG A 260 -27.74 -1.50 -14.44
C ARG A 260 -27.36 -2.84 -15.07
N ALA A 261 -28.24 -3.42 -15.89
CA ALA A 261 -28.02 -4.69 -16.58
C ALA A 261 -27.01 -4.57 -17.73
N ASP A 262 -27.04 -3.46 -18.46
CA ASP A 262 -26.16 -3.19 -19.60
C ASP A 262 -24.76 -2.70 -19.17
N ALA A 263 -24.56 -2.38 -17.88
CA ALA A 263 -23.29 -1.89 -17.36
C ALA A 263 -22.19 -2.96 -17.44
N VAL A 264 -21.06 -2.60 -18.05
CA VAL A 264 -19.86 -3.45 -18.12
C VAL A 264 -18.77 -2.85 -17.25
N PHE A 265 -18.04 -3.70 -16.51
CA PHE A 265 -16.91 -3.27 -15.69
C PHE A 265 -15.84 -2.62 -16.60
N PRO A 266 -15.46 -1.36 -16.34
CA PRO A 266 -14.61 -0.62 -17.27
C PRO A 266 -13.19 -1.16 -17.30
N ALA A 267 -12.52 -0.99 -18.45
CA ALA A 267 -11.07 -1.16 -18.53
C ALA A 267 -10.39 0.09 -17.93
N PHE A 268 -9.23 -0.12 -17.31
CA PHE A 268 -8.43 0.96 -16.75
C PHE A 268 -7.22 1.23 -17.63
N ARG A 269 -6.95 2.50 -17.91
CA ARG A 269 -5.64 2.93 -18.38
C ARG A 269 -4.66 2.84 -17.22
N PHE A 270 -3.43 2.47 -17.50
CA PHE A 270 -2.35 2.65 -16.56
C PHE A 270 -1.52 3.86 -17.00
N TYR A 271 -1.52 4.93 -16.21
CA TYR A 271 -0.73 6.13 -16.48
C TYR A 271 0.11 6.46 -15.23
N PRO A 272 1.45 6.43 -15.32
CA PRO A 272 2.27 6.94 -14.23
C PRO A 272 2.13 8.47 -14.16
N PRO A 273 2.00 9.09 -12.99
CA PRO A 273 2.15 10.53 -12.85
C PRO A 273 3.61 10.92 -13.14
N GLY A 274 3.93 11.19 -14.41
CA GLY A 274 5.27 11.55 -14.87
C GLY A 274 5.79 10.62 -15.98
N ALA A 275 6.15 11.20 -17.12
CA ALA A 275 6.42 10.47 -18.37
C ALA A 275 7.77 9.73 -18.46
N THR A 276 8.55 9.65 -17.36
CA THR A 276 9.92 9.09 -17.36
C THR A 276 10.23 8.19 -16.15
N GLU A 277 9.23 7.77 -15.36
CA GLU A 277 9.46 7.17 -14.03
C GLU A 277 9.01 5.70 -13.87
N GLY A 278 8.82 4.94 -14.96
CA GLY A 278 8.28 3.57 -14.88
C GLY A 278 9.00 2.65 -13.86
N GLN A 279 10.34 2.59 -13.90
CA GLN A 279 11.11 1.81 -12.90
C GLN A 279 10.99 2.36 -11.48
N ARG A 280 11.01 3.67 -11.35
CA ARG A 280 10.89 4.36 -10.06
C ARG A 280 9.55 4.04 -9.41
N GLN A 281 8.50 3.81 -10.20
CA GLN A 281 7.21 3.43 -9.68
C GLN A 281 7.21 2.05 -9.00
N TYR A 282 7.91 1.04 -9.54
CA TYR A 282 8.10 -0.23 -8.82
C TYR A 282 8.79 -0.03 -7.46
N MET A 283 9.78 0.86 -7.41
CA MET A 283 10.52 1.16 -6.19
C MET A 283 9.65 1.89 -5.17
N ILE A 284 8.84 2.85 -5.62
CA ILE A 284 7.86 3.58 -4.81
C ILE A 284 6.78 2.64 -4.29
N ASP A 285 6.28 1.70 -5.09
CA ASP A 285 5.30 0.69 -4.65
C ASP A 285 5.83 -0.11 -3.46
N VAL A 286 7.07 -0.58 -3.54
CA VAL A 286 7.68 -1.42 -2.49
C VAL A 286 8.02 -0.58 -1.26
N ALA A 287 8.61 0.60 -1.45
CA ALA A 287 8.96 1.49 -0.35
C ALA A 287 7.72 2.07 0.36
N ALA A 288 6.63 2.35 -0.37
CA ALA A 288 5.38 2.84 0.21
C ALA A 288 4.70 1.76 1.06
N GLN A 289 4.64 0.53 0.56
CA GLN A 289 4.12 -0.61 1.32
C GLN A 289 4.94 -0.82 2.60
N GLU A 290 6.27 -0.89 2.49
CA GLU A 290 7.13 -1.05 3.67
C GLU A 290 6.97 0.12 4.65
N ALA A 291 7.00 1.37 4.18
CA ALA A 291 6.86 2.54 5.04
C ALA A 291 5.51 2.54 5.79
N ALA A 292 4.41 2.19 5.12
CA ALA A 292 3.10 2.07 5.74
C ALA A 292 3.09 0.99 6.83
N ASP A 293 3.63 -0.19 6.53
CA ASP A 293 3.73 -1.31 7.47
C ASP A 293 4.57 -0.95 8.71
N ARG A 294 5.72 -0.29 8.52
CA ARG A 294 6.62 0.13 9.61
C ARG A 294 5.99 1.18 10.54
N LEU A 295 5.14 2.04 10.00
CA LEU A 295 4.42 3.06 10.76
C LEU A 295 3.10 2.53 11.36
N GLY A 296 2.66 1.32 11.00
CA GLY A 296 1.36 0.77 11.41
C GLY A 296 0.18 1.57 10.88
N ILE A 297 0.32 2.16 9.68
CA ILE A 297 -0.72 2.97 9.01
C ILE A 297 -1.06 2.36 7.66
N THR A 298 -2.17 2.78 7.06
CA THR A 298 -2.50 2.37 5.68
C THR A 298 -1.67 3.14 4.65
N GLU A 299 -1.48 2.58 3.45
CA GLU A 299 -0.84 3.29 2.33
C GLU A 299 -1.55 4.62 2.01
N ASP A 300 -2.87 4.69 2.19
CA ASP A 300 -3.65 5.92 2.03
C ASP A 300 -3.32 6.99 3.06
N GLN A 301 -3.05 6.59 4.30
CA GLN A 301 -2.60 7.49 5.34
C GLN A 301 -1.16 7.95 5.08
N LEU A 302 -0.31 7.07 4.54
CA LEU A 302 1.04 7.42 4.11
C LEU A 302 1.00 8.42 2.95
N ALA A 303 0.29 8.11 1.86
CA ALA A 303 0.19 8.94 0.66
C ALA A 303 -0.28 10.37 0.95
N ARG A 304 -1.12 10.52 2.00
CA ARG A 304 -1.70 11.80 2.41
C ARG A 304 -1.03 12.44 3.64
N GLY A 305 0.08 11.87 4.09
CA GLY A 305 0.66 12.20 5.38
C GLY A 305 1.80 13.22 5.35
N GLY A 306 2.24 13.66 4.16
CA GLY A 306 3.36 14.60 4.02
C GLY A 306 4.68 14.06 4.55
N TYR A 307 4.92 12.75 4.43
CA TYR A 307 6.17 12.16 4.91
C TYR A 307 7.31 12.39 3.90
N THR A 308 8.55 12.32 4.40
CA THR A 308 9.72 12.07 3.55
C THR A 308 10.27 10.70 3.90
N VAL A 309 10.25 9.78 2.93
CA VAL A 309 10.73 8.41 3.03
C VAL A 309 12.09 8.33 2.34
N ARG A 310 13.14 8.16 3.13
CA ARG A 310 14.48 7.84 2.61
C ARG A 310 14.57 6.34 2.37
N THR A 311 15.01 5.96 1.19
CA THR A 311 15.12 4.56 0.78
C THR A 311 16.57 4.07 0.85
N THR A 312 16.79 2.80 0.51
CA THR A 312 18.12 2.18 0.35
C THR A 312 18.62 2.22 -1.10
N PHE A 313 17.76 2.61 -2.03
CA PHE A 313 18.00 2.44 -3.46
C PHE A 313 19.14 3.32 -3.96
N ASP A 314 19.81 2.85 -5.01
CA ASP A 314 20.82 3.58 -5.77
C ASP A 314 20.26 3.90 -7.16
N LEU A 315 19.83 5.15 -7.37
CA LEU A 315 19.15 5.53 -8.62
C LEU A 315 20.07 5.49 -9.83
N ALA A 316 21.36 5.80 -9.66
CA ALA A 316 22.32 5.71 -10.74
C ALA A 316 22.50 4.26 -11.21
N LEU A 317 22.61 3.32 -10.26
CA LEU A 317 22.65 1.89 -10.56
C LEU A 317 21.34 1.40 -11.19
N GLN A 318 20.19 1.91 -10.74
CA GLN A 318 18.88 1.58 -11.30
C GLN A 318 18.74 2.03 -12.76
N ASP A 319 19.08 3.28 -13.05
CA ASP A 319 19.01 3.85 -14.40
C ASP A 319 19.98 3.09 -15.35
N ALA A 320 21.20 2.82 -14.90
CA ALA A 320 22.17 2.05 -15.68
C ALA A 320 21.75 0.59 -15.89
N THR A 321 21.05 -0.01 -14.94
CA THR A 321 20.45 -1.35 -15.09
C THR A 321 19.35 -1.35 -16.15
N THR A 322 18.49 -0.33 -16.13
CA THR A 322 17.41 -0.17 -17.12
C THR A 322 17.98 -0.11 -18.53
N GLU A 323 19.05 0.66 -18.72
CA GLU A 323 19.76 0.74 -19.99
C GLU A 323 20.44 -0.57 -20.39
N ALA A 324 20.99 -1.34 -19.44
CA ALA A 324 21.65 -2.62 -19.73
C ALA A 324 20.68 -3.72 -20.20
N VAL A 325 19.42 -3.68 -19.76
CA VAL A 325 18.44 -4.74 -20.05
C VAL A 325 17.40 -4.37 -21.12
N LYS A 326 17.35 -3.10 -21.55
CA LYS A 326 16.35 -2.62 -22.53
C LYS A 326 16.41 -3.35 -23.88
N ASP A 327 17.60 -3.78 -24.29
CA ASP A 327 17.84 -4.37 -25.62
C ASP A 327 17.64 -5.89 -25.62
N ILE A 328 17.27 -6.49 -24.48
CA ILE A 328 16.96 -7.91 -24.41
C ILE A 328 15.62 -8.16 -25.12
N LYS A 329 15.70 -8.70 -26.34
CA LYS A 329 14.55 -8.85 -27.23
C LYS A 329 13.63 -9.99 -26.80
N SER A 330 12.33 -9.71 -26.77
CA SER A 330 11.32 -10.76 -26.71
C SER A 330 11.23 -11.53 -28.03
N GLY A 331 11.02 -12.84 -27.96
CA GLY A 331 10.73 -13.67 -29.13
C GLY A 331 9.33 -13.42 -29.69
N LYS A 332 9.06 -13.87 -30.92
CA LYS A 332 7.71 -13.79 -31.52
C LYS A 332 6.70 -14.60 -30.69
N GLY A 333 5.59 -13.96 -30.32
CA GLY A 333 4.46 -14.62 -29.64
C GLY A 333 4.68 -14.95 -28.16
N ILE A 334 5.76 -14.44 -27.56
CA ILE A 334 6.05 -14.57 -26.13
C ILE A 334 6.28 -13.18 -25.51
N THR A 335 6.06 -13.08 -24.21
CA THR A 335 6.46 -11.94 -23.39
C THR A 335 7.67 -12.34 -22.58
N LEU A 336 8.81 -11.69 -22.81
CA LEU A 336 9.99 -11.85 -21.98
C LEU A 336 9.89 -10.94 -20.76
N HIS A 337 10.18 -11.52 -19.60
CA HIS A 337 10.27 -10.85 -18.31
C HIS A 337 11.71 -10.85 -17.83
N THR A 338 12.13 -9.71 -17.28
CA THR A 338 13.45 -9.52 -16.67
C THR A 338 13.25 -8.91 -15.29
N ALA A 339 13.85 -9.54 -14.27
CA ALA A 339 13.87 -9.01 -12.92
C ALA A 339 15.30 -8.98 -12.39
N VAL A 340 15.69 -7.89 -11.73
CA VAL A 340 17.03 -7.74 -11.14
C VAL A 340 16.90 -7.25 -9.71
N VAL A 341 17.62 -7.89 -8.79
CA VAL A 341 17.67 -7.49 -7.38
C VAL A 341 19.11 -7.44 -6.90
N GLY A 342 19.50 -6.32 -6.29
CA GLY A 342 20.80 -6.15 -5.63
C GLY A 342 20.62 -5.89 -4.14
N ILE A 343 21.26 -6.70 -3.29
CA ILE A 343 21.17 -6.61 -1.82
C ILE A 343 22.55 -6.50 -1.21
N VAL A 344 22.74 -5.61 -0.23
CA VAL A 344 23.96 -5.53 0.58
C VAL A 344 24.03 -6.72 1.55
N PRO A 345 25.04 -7.61 1.44
CA PRO A 345 25.22 -8.73 2.36
C PRO A 345 25.39 -8.26 3.81
N GLY A 346 24.74 -8.95 4.76
CA GLY A 346 24.87 -8.68 6.20
C GLY A 346 24.11 -7.46 6.72
N ASP A 347 23.69 -6.55 5.84
CA ASP A 347 22.83 -5.39 6.13
C ASP A 347 21.39 -5.63 5.65
N GLY A 348 21.22 -6.16 4.44
CA GLY A 348 19.90 -6.41 3.84
C GLY A 348 19.34 -5.23 3.05
N ALA A 349 20.08 -4.12 2.92
CA ALA A 349 19.66 -2.98 2.12
C ALA A 349 19.49 -3.37 0.65
N VAL A 350 18.31 -3.15 0.08
CA VAL A 350 18.03 -3.39 -1.34
C VAL A 350 18.50 -2.18 -2.15
N ARG A 351 19.65 -2.30 -2.84
CA ARG A 351 20.24 -1.22 -3.64
C ARG A 351 19.60 -1.08 -5.01
N LEU A 352 19.19 -2.21 -5.60
CA LEU A 352 18.67 -2.29 -6.96
C LEU A 352 17.41 -3.15 -6.97
N LEU A 353 16.37 -2.66 -7.63
CA LEU A 353 15.10 -3.38 -7.77
C LEU A 353 14.48 -3.08 -9.15
N TYR A 354 14.77 -3.93 -10.12
CA TYR A 354 14.22 -3.85 -11.47
C TYR A 354 13.06 -4.83 -11.62
N GLY A 355 11.84 -4.32 -11.80
CA GLY A 355 10.59 -5.10 -11.67
C GLY A 355 9.95 -5.57 -12.98
N GLY A 356 10.45 -5.12 -14.13
CA GLY A 356 9.84 -5.39 -15.45
C GLY A 356 10.26 -4.33 -16.47
N SER A 357 9.89 -4.46 -17.75
CA SER A 357 10.35 -3.54 -18.81
C SER A 357 9.56 -2.23 -18.90
N ASP A 358 8.25 -2.29 -18.67
CA ASP A 358 7.35 -1.15 -18.79
C ASP A 358 6.26 -1.24 -17.72
N TYR A 359 6.37 -0.39 -16.69
CA TYR A 359 5.40 -0.33 -15.61
C TYR A 359 3.98 -0.01 -16.09
N ALA A 360 3.83 0.75 -17.19
CA ALA A 360 2.50 1.08 -17.72
C ALA A 360 1.81 -0.11 -18.38
N ARG A 361 2.57 -1.11 -18.84
CA ARG A 361 2.04 -2.34 -19.43
C ARG A 361 2.10 -3.53 -18.48
N GLN A 362 3.01 -3.48 -17.51
CA GLN A 362 3.32 -4.55 -16.57
C GLN A 362 3.53 -3.99 -15.15
N PRO A 363 2.54 -3.38 -14.49
CA PRO A 363 2.75 -2.84 -13.14
C PRO A 363 2.91 -3.94 -12.07
N PHE A 364 2.74 -5.22 -12.44
CA PHE A 364 3.16 -6.34 -11.61
C PHE A 364 4.70 -6.40 -11.51
N ASN A 365 5.22 -6.30 -10.29
CA ASN A 365 6.66 -6.26 -10.01
C ASN A 365 7.24 -7.67 -9.92
N ASP A 366 7.94 -8.12 -10.96
CA ASP A 366 8.54 -9.45 -11.00
C ASP A 366 9.67 -9.65 -9.99
N ALA A 367 10.39 -8.59 -9.61
CA ALA A 367 11.47 -8.70 -8.63
C ALA A 367 10.96 -9.12 -7.24
N VAL A 368 9.76 -8.67 -6.86
CA VAL A 368 9.19 -8.93 -5.52
C VAL A 368 8.09 -9.99 -5.55
N GLY A 369 7.21 -9.94 -6.56
CA GLY A 369 6.03 -10.79 -6.68
C GLY A 369 6.16 -11.93 -7.71
N GLY A 370 7.11 -11.84 -8.65
CA GLY A 370 7.31 -12.84 -9.70
C GLY A 370 7.84 -14.16 -9.16
N ALA A 371 6.94 -15.09 -8.84
CA ALA A 371 7.31 -16.45 -8.47
C ALA A 371 7.69 -17.25 -9.73
N VAL A 372 8.97 -17.59 -9.86
CA VAL A 372 9.53 -18.17 -11.08
C VAL A 372 10.25 -19.48 -10.74
N GLU A 373 10.10 -20.51 -11.58
CA GLU A 373 10.71 -21.83 -11.39
C GLU A 373 12.23 -21.69 -11.15
N ALA A 374 12.69 -22.13 -9.97
CA ALA A 374 14.10 -22.03 -9.59
C ALA A 374 14.99 -23.00 -10.39
N GLY A 375 14.50 -24.22 -10.64
CA GLY A 375 15.31 -25.30 -11.20
C GLY A 375 16.59 -25.50 -10.41
N THR A 376 17.74 -25.52 -11.09
CA THR A 376 19.05 -25.73 -10.48
C THR A 376 19.56 -24.54 -9.67
N ALA A 377 18.81 -23.43 -9.59
CA ALA A 377 19.21 -22.24 -8.83
C ALA A 377 19.23 -22.46 -7.31
N LEU A 378 18.71 -23.58 -6.81
CA LEU A 378 18.77 -23.97 -5.40
C LEU A 378 19.76 -25.10 -5.11
N ASP A 379 20.40 -25.68 -6.14
CA ASP A 379 21.34 -26.80 -6.01
C ASP A 379 22.49 -26.52 -5.03
N PRO A 380 23.07 -25.29 -4.96
CA PRO A 380 24.10 -25.00 -3.98
C PRO A 380 23.65 -25.25 -2.54
N PHE A 381 22.36 -25.08 -2.22
CA PHE A 381 21.79 -25.19 -0.87
C PHE A 381 21.31 -26.60 -0.50
N VAL A 382 21.19 -27.55 -1.44
CA VAL A 382 20.52 -28.85 -1.21
C VAL A 382 21.12 -29.65 -0.03
N LYS A 383 22.43 -29.55 0.21
CA LYS A 383 23.11 -30.26 1.32
C LYS A 383 23.35 -29.39 2.56
N PHE A 384 22.89 -28.14 2.55
CA PHE A 384 23.18 -27.14 3.58
C PHE A 384 21.86 -26.45 3.98
N PRO A 385 21.11 -27.02 4.95
CA PRO A 385 19.79 -26.52 5.31
C PRO A 385 19.87 -25.09 5.84
N LEU A 386 18.99 -24.23 5.33
CA LEU A 386 18.88 -22.84 5.75
C LEU A 386 17.97 -22.71 6.98
N GLY A 387 18.42 -21.95 7.97
CA GLY A 387 17.61 -21.53 9.11
C GLY A 387 16.50 -20.53 8.74
N ALA A 388 15.57 -20.30 9.65
CA ALA A 388 14.48 -19.35 9.45
C ALA A 388 15.02 -17.90 9.33
N PRO A 389 14.49 -17.06 8.43
CA PRO A 389 13.28 -17.27 7.62
C PRO A 389 13.50 -17.98 6.27
N LEU A 390 14.75 -18.30 5.91
CA LEU A 390 15.09 -18.87 4.61
C LEU A 390 14.77 -20.37 4.47
N THR A 391 14.37 -21.06 5.54
CA THR A 391 13.94 -22.47 5.49
C THR A 391 12.83 -22.73 4.47
N ALA A 392 11.96 -21.75 4.20
CA ALA A 392 10.90 -21.91 3.19
C ALA A 392 11.44 -22.03 1.76
N LEU A 393 12.65 -21.51 1.49
CA LEU A 393 13.25 -21.51 0.16
C LEU A 393 13.52 -22.93 -0.34
N SER A 394 13.97 -23.83 0.54
CA SER A 394 14.23 -25.23 0.19
C SER A 394 12.95 -26.04 -0.10
N LYS A 395 11.77 -25.48 0.19
CA LYS A 395 10.46 -26.10 -0.05
C LYS A 395 9.66 -25.38 -1.13
N THR A 396 10.19 -24.28 -1.69
CA THR A 396 9.47 -23.45 -2.66
C THR A 396 10.06 -23.67 -4.06
N PRO A 397 9.34 -24.35 -4.98
CA PRO A 397 9.86 -24.60 -6.33
C PRO A 397 9.95 -23.32 -7.18
N ALA A 398 9.19 -22.28 -6.81
CA ALA A 398 9.15 -21.01 -7.51
C ALA A 398 9.34 -19.83 -6.54
N PRO A 399 10.58 -19.54 -6.10
CA PRO A 399 10.87 -18.36 -5.28
C PRO A 399 10.75 -17.08 -6.11
N THR A 400 10.65 -15.95 -5.40
CA THR A 400 10.75 -14.63 -6.04
C THR A 400 12.23 -14.24 -6.15
N PRO A 401 12.61 -13.41 -7.13
CA PRO A 401 13.98 -12.90 -7.26
C PRO A 401 14.51 -12.27 -5.97
N LEU A 402 13.71 -11.49 -5.26
CA LEU A 402 14.09 -10.91 -3.97
C LEU A 402 14.45 -11.99 -2.92
N LYS A 403 13.68 -13.08 -2.84
CA LYS A 403 13.95 -14.17 -1.90
C LYS A 403 15.24 -14.91 -2.25
N LEU A 404 15.48 -15.16 -3.54
CA LEU A 404 16.69 -15.84 -4.00
C LEU A 404 17.93 -14.96 -3.79
N ALA A 405 17.85 -13.67 -4.14
CA ALA A 405 18.91 -12.69 -3.89
C ALA A 405 19.25 -12.59 -2.40
N SER A 406 18.24 -12.62 -1.52
CA SER A 406 18.43 -12.60 -0.06
C SER A 406 19.18 -13.83 0.47
N ALA A 407 18.93 -15.02 -0.11
CA ALA A 407 19.67 -16.22 0.24
C ALA A 407 21.13 -16.16 -0.22
N TYR A 408 21.40 -15.65 -1.41
CA TYR A 408 22.77 -15.45 -1.87
C TYR A 408 23.50 -14.32 -1.13
N ALA A 409 22.82 -13.24 -0.74
CA ALA A 409 23.35 -12.22 0.15
C ALA A 409 23.74 -12.80 1.52
N THR A 410 22.97 -13.76 2.03
CA THR A 410 23.29 -14.49 3.26
C THR A 410 24.57 -15.31 3.12
N VAL A 411 24.77 -15.97 1.97
CA VAL A 411 26.01 -16.71 1.68
C VAL A 411 27.20 -15.75 1.62
N ALA A 412 27.06 -14.63 0.91
CA ALA A 412 28.08 -13.59 0.80
C ALA A 412 28.45 -12.97 2.16
N ALA A 413 27.51 -12.98 3.11
CA ALA A 413 27.69 -12.52 4.49
C ALA A 413 28.09 -13.65 5.45
N ASN A 414 28.76 -14.70 4.98
CA ASN A 414 29.23 -15.83 5.80
C ASN A 414 28.12 -16.49 6.63
N GLY A 415 26.91 -16.58 6.04
CA GLY A 415 25.74 -17.21 6.64
C GLY A 415 24.91 -16.31 7.57
N MET A 416 25.26 -15.03 7.68
CA MET A 416 24.47 -14.02 8.37
C MET A 416 23.36 -13.51 7.44
N TYR A 417 22.13 -13.85 7.77
CA TYR A 417 20.95 -13.28 7.13
C TYR A 417 20.69 -11.89 7.69
N ALA A 418 20.28 -10.98 6.82
CA ALA A 418 19.68 -9.71 7.19
C ALA A 418 18.38 -9.54 6.40
N ALA A 419 17.31 -9.16 7.09
CA ALA A 419 15.99 -9.00 6.47
C ALA A 419 16.05 -7.93 5.37
N PRO A 420 15.68 -8.25 4.11
CA PRO A 420 15.67 -7.26 3.05
C PRO A 420 14.78 -6.07 3.39
N TYR A 421 15.29 -4.85 3.21
CA TYR A 421 14.55 -3.62 3.47
C TYR A 421 14.87 -2.56 2.42
N THR A 422 13.90 -1.68 2.19
CA THR A 422 13.94 -0.60 1.20
C THR A 422 13.85 0.78 1.84
N VAL A 423 13.41 0.89 3.10
CA VAL A 423 13.20 2.17 3.80
C VAL A 423 14.20 2.32 4.94
N THR A 424 15.10 3.31 4.86
CA THR A 424 16.13 3.57 5.90
C THR A 424 15.62 4.49 7.00
N ARG A 425 14.85 5.54 6.63
CA ARG A 425 14.38 6.56 7.57
C ARG A 425 13.10 7.21 7.07
N ILE A 426 12.14 7.46 7.96
CA ILE A 426 10.95 8.26 7.66
C ILE A 426 10.92 9.48 8.55
N THR A 427 10.71 10.65 7.95
CA THR A 427 10.55 11.92 8.66
C THR A 427 9.21 12.57 8.35
N ARG A 428 8.70 13.34 9.30
CA ARG A 428 7.51 14.19 9.15
C ARG A 428 7.72 15.47 9.96
N ASP A 429 7.44 16.63 9.37
CA ASP A 429 7.59 17.94 10.01
C ASP A 429 9.00 18.14 10.64
N GLY A 430 10.03 17.68 9.93
CA GLY A 430 11.43 17.73 10.37
C GLY A 430 11.82 16.72 11.47
N ARG A 431 10.88 15.93 11.99
CA ARG A 431 11.13 14.91 13.03
C ARG A 431 11.25 13.52 12.43
N THR A 432 12.20 12.73 12.94
CA THR A 432 12.32 11.31 12.58
C THR A 432 11.26 10.51 13.29
N VAL A 433 10.39 9.83 12.53
CA VAL A 433 9.32 8.96 13.06
C VAL A 433 9.67 7.48 12.94
N TYR A 434 10.62 7.13 12.08
CA TYR A 434 11.12 5.76 11.92
C TYR A 434 12.59 5.76 11.47
N THR A 435 13.36 4.78 11.94
CA THR A 435 14.70 4.44 11.46
C THR A 435 14.84 2.93 11.39
N ALA A 436 15.38 2.43 10.28
CA ALA A 436 15.52 1.02 10.03
C ALA A 436 16.53 0.37 10.96
N HIS A 437 16.15 -0.80 11.46
CA HIS A 437 17.02 -1.72 12.18
C HIS A 437 16.71 -3.11 11.62
N PRO A 438 17.41 -3.54 10.55
CA PRO A 438 17.15 -4.83 9.93
C PRO A 438 17.41 -5.96 10.92
N ASP A 439 16.54 -6.97 10.90
CA ASP A 439 16.72 -8.16 11.71
C ASP A 439 17.83 -9.02 11.11
N THR A 440 18.94 -9.12 11.85
CA THR A 440 20.12 -9.89 11.47
C THR A 440 20.26 -11.14 12.33
N ARG A 441 20.45 -12.29 11.69
CA ARG A 441 20.61 -13.57 12.40
C ARG A 441 21.43 -14.56 11.59
N ARG A 442 22.19 -15.40 12.27
CA ARG A 442 22.88 -16.52 11.63
C ARG A 442 21.87 -17.58 11.22
N VAL A 443 21.79 -17.87 9.92
CA VAL A 443 20.90 -18.92 9.37
C VAL A 443 21.66 -20.01 8.63
N LEU A 444 22.97 -19.82 8.45
CA LEU A 444 23.90 -20.81 7.93
C LEU A 444 25.21 -20.68 8.71
N ASP A 445 25.83 -21.78 9.09
CA ASP A 445 27.16 -21.73 9.70
C ASP A 445 28.21 -21.32 8.65
N GLU A 446 29.32 -20.75 9.11
CA GLU A 446 30.34 -20.15 8.22
C GLU A 446 30.95 -21.18 7.27
N LYS A 447 31.16 -22.41 7.74
CA LYS A 447 31.69 -23.50 6.92
C LYS A 447 30.70 -23.87 5.82
N SER A 448 29.43 -24.03 6.15
CA SER A 448 28.40 -24.30 5.15
C SER A 448 28.26 -23.15 4.16
N ALA A 449 28.30 -21.90 4.61
CA ALA A 449 28.26 -20.73 3.71
C ALA A 449 29.44 -20.72 2.72
N PHE A 450 30.66 -21.00 3.21
CA PHE A 450 31.83 -21.15 2.36
C PHE A 450 31.65 -22.30 1.36
N LEU A 451 31.14 -23.45 1.77
CA LEU A 451 30.93 -24.59 0.88
C LEU A 451 29.84 -24.33 -0.18
N VAL A 452 28.81 -23.55 0.15
CA VAL A 452 27.80 -23.09 -0.81
C VAL A 452 28.45 -22.18 -1.85
N SER A 453 29.21 -21.17 -1.42
CA SER A 453 29.95 -20.26 -2.33
C SER A 453 30.96 -21.04 -3.20
N ALA A 454 31.68 -22.01 -2.64
CA ALA A 454 32.60 -22.86 -3.39
C ALA A 454 31.88 -23.68 -4.47
N ARG A 455 30.67 -24.20 -4.20
CA ARG A 455 29.85 -24.91 -5.20
C ARG A 455 29.36 -24.01 -6.33
N MET A 456 29.05 -22.76 -6.03
CA MET A 456 28.69 -21.77 -7.03
C MET A 456 29.86 -21.47 -7.99
N SER A 457 31.10 -21.43 -7.47
CA SER A 457 32.31 -21.13 -8.23
C SER A 457 32.86 -22.30 -9.08
N LYS A 458 32.32 -23.52 -8.93
CA LYS A 458 32.86 -24.77 -9.50
C LYS A 458 32.31 -25.06 -10.90
N SER A 459 33.03 -24.67 -11.96
CA SER A 459 33.97 -25.50 -12.75
C SER A 459 35.24 -26.06 -12.07
N TYR A 460 35.24 -26.48 -10.80
CA TYR A 460 36.41 -27.16 -10.18
C TYR A 460 36.08 -28.60 -9.74
N GLY A 461 36.92 -29.54 -10.18
CA GLY A 461 36.88 -30.97 -9.81
C GLY A 461 37.02 -31.21 -8.29
N ASP A 462 36.73 -32.44 -7.88
CA ASP A 462 36.24 -32.90 -6.55
C ASP A 462 37.00 -32.52 -5.25
N ALA A 463 38.05 -31.69 -5.26
CA ALA A 463 38.71 -31.25 -4.02
C ALA A 463 38.23 -29.85 -3.56
N LEU A 464 37.99 -29.69 -2.24
CA LEU A 464 37.60 -28.42 -1.60
C LEU A 464 38.85 -27.68 -1.08
N PRO A 465 39.01 -26.36 -1.34
CA PRO A 465 40.11 -25.59 -0.76
C PRO A 465 39.89 -25.27 0.72
N ALA A 466 40.96 -24.92 1.43
CA ALA A 466 40.92 -24.41 2.80
C ALA A 466 40.16 -23.07 2.87
N VAL A 467 39.50 -22.81 4.01
CA VAL A 467 38.72 -21.58 4.26
C VAL A 467 39.67 -20.36 4.25
N PRO A 468 39.54 -19.40 3.32
CA PRO A 468 40.33 -18.18 3.33
C PRO A 468 39.87 -17.25 4.46
N THR A 469 40.77 -16.39 4.95
CA THR A 469 40.44 -15.35 5.93
C THR A 469 39.50 -14.29 5.32
N ALA A 470 38.61 -13.75 6.15
CA ALA A 470 37.45 -12.92 5.77
C ALA A 470 37.73 -11.65 4.92
N GLN A 471 38.99 -11.25 4.74
CA GLN A 471 39.37 -9.99 4.11
C GLN A 471 39.48 -10.03 2.58
N ARG A 472 39.26 -11.18 1.93
CA ARG A 472 39.42 -11.36 0.47
C ARG A 472 38.52 -12.48 -0.11
N ALA A 473 37.23 -12.52 0.25
CA ALA A 473 36.33 -13.45 -0.44
C ALA A 473 36.25 -13.08 -1.94
N PRO A 474 36.62 -13.98 -2.86
CA PRO A 474 36.61 -13.69 -4.29
C PRO A 474 35.17 -13.54 -4.79
N GLU A 475 35.02 -12.72 -5.84
CA GLU A 475 33.78 -12.64 -6.60
C GLU A 475 33.33 -14.03 -7.05
N THR A 476 32.06 -14.34 -6.83
CA THR A 476 31.44 -15.60 -7.23
C THR A 476 30.34 -15.32 -8.27
N VAL A 477 30.37 -16.05 -9.39
CA VAL A 477 29.35 -16.00 -10.45
C VAL A 477 28.67 -17.38 -10.51
N PHE A 478 27.34 -17.39 -10.59
CA PHE A 478 26.57 -18.62 -10.71
C PHE A 478 25.37 -18.41 -11.65
N THR A 479 25.30 -19.20 -12.71
CA THR A 479 24.15 -19.19 -13.63
C THR A 479 23.45 -20.54 -13.58
N ALA A 480 22.13 -20.51 -13.40
CA ALA A 480 21.28 -21.67 -13.18
C ALA A 480 19.90 -21.46 -13.85
N GLY A 481 19.01 -22.43 -13.76
CA GLY A 481 17.69 -22.29 -14.39
C GLY A 481 16.86 -23.57 -14.40
N ALA A 482 15.70 -23.47 -15.03
CA ALA A 482 14.82 -24.60 -15.30
C ALA A 482 14.62 -24.81 -16.81
N GLY A 483 14.51 -26.07 -17.20
CA GLY A 483 14.52 -26.53 -18.60
C GLY A 483 15.89 -27.09 -19.01
N GLY A 484 15.89 -28.15 -19.82
CA GLY A 484 17.09 -28.87 -20.25
C GLY A 484 17.55 -28.50 -21.66
N GLY A 485 18.86 -28.57 -21.93
CA GLY A 485 19.44 -28.27 -23.24
C GLY A 485 19.31 -26.79 -23.64
N ILE A 486 19.03 -26.52 -24.91
CA ILE A 486 18.79 -25.16 -25.43
C ILE A 486 17.40 -24.60 -25.08
N THR A 487 16.46 -25.39 -24.54
CA THR A 487 15.05 -24.98 -24.35
C THR A 487 14.74 -24.54 -22.91
N ARG A 488 15.49 -23.55 -22.41
CA ARG A 488 15.28 -23.02 -21.05
C ARG A 488 13.99 -22.21 -20.95
N ARG A 489 13.28 -22.36 -19.83
CA ARG A 489 12.08 -21.57 -19.49
C ARG A 489 12.40 -20.45 -18.49
N THR A 490 13.40 -20.68 -17.65
CA THR A 490 13.87 -19.72 -16.66
C THR A 490 15.40 -19.77 -16.62
N VAL A 491 16.02 -18.60 -16.48
CA VAL A 491 17.46 -18.46 -16.24
C VAL A 491 17.66 -17.50 -15.08
N TRP A 492 18.51 -17.90 -14.16
CA TRP A 492 18.98 -17.10 -13.03
C TRP A 492 20.48 -16.89 -13.20
N SER A 493 20.95 -15.66 -13.07
CA SER A 493 22.38 -15.37 -12.96
C SER A 493 22.61 -14.54 -11.71
N THR A 494 23.46 -15.04 -10.83
CA THR A 494 23.80 -14.39 -9.56
C THR A 494 25.29 -14.11 -9.51
N ARG A 495 25.65 -12.89 -9.12
CA ARG A 495 27.01 -12.46 -8.84
C ARG A 495 27.07 -11.92 -7.42
N LEU A 496 28.07 -12.33 -6.64
CA LEU A 496 28.20 -11.91 -5.26
C LEU A 496 29.64 -11.73 -4.80
N ASP A 497 29.81 -10.79 -3.89
CA ASP A 497 30.99 -10.53 -3.07
C ASP A 497 30.50 -9.97 -1.71
N PRO A 498 31.37 -9.64 -0.73
CA PRO A 498 30.94 -9.07 0.55
C PRO A 498 30.21 -7.72 0.47
N ARG A 499 30.23 -7.01 -0.66
CA ARG A 499 29.62 -5.67 -0.85
C ARG A 499 28.23 -5.75 -1.46
N LEU A 500 28.01 -6.70 -2.38
CA LEU A 500 26.74 -6.82 -3.11
C LEU A 500 26.46 -8.28 -3.47
N ALA A 501 25.21 -8.69 -3.35
CA ALA A 501 24.67 -9.87 -4.02
C ALA A 501 23.62 -9.43 -5.04
N LEU A 502 23.92 -9.66 -6.32
CA LEU A 502 23.12 -9.26 -7.47
C LEU A 502 22.56 -10.50 -8.16
N THR A 503 21.24 -10.60 -8.28
CA THR A 503 20.55 -11.69 -8.97
C THR A 503 19.67 -11.14 -10.09
N THR A 504 19.89 -11.65 -11.30
CA THR A 504 19.06 -11.41 -12.50
C THR A 504 18.27 -12.66 -12.82
N ALA A 505 16.98 -12.50 -13.12
CA ALA A 505 16.09 -13.56 -13.55
C ALA A 505 15.50 -13.21 -14.93
N LEU A 506 15.61 -14.15 -15.88
CA LEU A 506 14.93 -14.10 -17.17
C LEU A 506 13.93 -15.25 -17.25
N PHE A 507 12.70 -14.96 -17.65
CA PHE A 507 11.65 -15.96 -17.88
C PHE A 507 10.65 -15.44 -18.89
N ALA A 508 9.89 -16.33 -19.54
CA ALA A 508 8.92 -15.92 -20.54
C ALA A 508 7.55 -16.56 -20.32
N ASP A 509 6.53 -15.86 -20.77
CA ASP A 509 5.18 -16.38 -20.88
C ASP A 509 4.59 -16.18 -22.27
N ARG A 510 3.42 -16.78 -22.48
CA ARG A 510 2.59 -16.61 -23.67
C ARG A 510 1.12 -16.58 -23.28
N PRO A 511 0.22 -16.07 -24.15
CA PRO A 511 -1.22 -16.14 -23.91
C PRO A 511 -1.68 -17.58 -23.64
N GLY A 512 -2.44 -17.74 -22.56
CA GLY A 512 -3.02 -19.00 -22.12
C GLY A 512 -4.29 -19.36 -22.90
N LYS A 513 -4.81 -20.58 -22.66
CA LYS A 513 -6.03 -21.08 -23.33
C LYS A 513 -7.31 -20.32 -22.92
N LYS A 514 -7.30 -19.67 -21.75
CA LYS A 514 -8.42 -18.87 -21.25
C LYS A 514 -8.12 -17.39 -21.44
N LYS A 515 -9.16 -16.59 -21.67
CA LYS A 515 -9.03 -15.13 -21.77
C LYS A 515 -8.40 -14.58 -20.49
N ASN A 516 -7.41 -13.71 -20.62
CA ASN A 516 -6.65 -13.09 -19.53
C ASN A 516 -5.84 -14.06 -18.64
N THR A 517 -5.44 -15.22 -19.16
CA THR A 517 -4.43 -16.05 -18.49
C THR A 517 -3.17 -16.13 -19.32
N THR A 518 -2.02 -16.35 -18.68
CA THR A 518 -0.75 -16.66 -19.34
C THR A 518 -0.32 -18.09 -19.03
N ALA A 519 0.60 -18.62 -19.82
CA ALA A 519 1.25 -19.91 -19.60
C ALA A 519 2.76 -19.75 -19.78
N PRO A 520 3.61 -20.48 -19.02
CA PRO A 520 5.05 -20.44 -19.20
C PRO A 520 5.47 -20.75 -20.65
N ALA A 521 6.48 -20.04 -21.13
CA ALA A 521 7.04 -20.19 -22.46
C ALA A 521 8.56 -20.48 -22.38
N GLN A 522 9.11 -20.96 -23.49
CA GLN A 522 10.56 -21.07 -23.64
C GLN A 522 11.15 -19.67 -23.90
N LEU A 523 12.33 -19.42 -23.33
CA LEU A 523 13.11 -18.22 -23.62
C LEU A 523 13.63 -18.26 -25.07
N PRO A 524 13.90 -17.10 -25.68
CA PRO A 524 14.61 -17.03 -26.95
C PRO A 524 15.96 -17.74 -26.88
N ASN A 525 16.32 -18.47 -27.94
CA ASN A 525 17.57 -19.24 -28.00
C ASN A 525 18.69 -18.55 -28.80
N ASP A 526 18.39 -17.38 -29.37
CA ASP A 526 19.35 -16.58 -30.13
C ASP A 526 19.21 -15.09 -29.73
N PRO A 527 20.16 -14.54 -28.96
CA PRO A 527 21.29 -15.25 -28.33
C PRO A 527 20.84 -16.23 -27.24
N PRO A 528 21.68 -17.22 -26.83
CA PRO A 528 21.34 -18.19 -25.80
C PRO A 528 20.93 -17.50 -24.49
N PRO A 529 19.84 -17.95 -23.82
CA PRO A 529 19.27 -17.21 -22.68
C PRO A 529 20.21 -17.15 -21.47
N THR A 530 21.14 -18.11 -21.34
CA THR A 530 22.19 -18.06 -20.31
C THR A 530 23.28 -17.07 -20.60
N GLU A 531 23.63 -16.88 -21.86
CA GLU A 531 24.61 -15.87 -22.25
C GLU A 531 24.02 -14.48 -21.99
N THR A 532 22.80 -14.25 -22.45
CA THR A 532 22.03 -13.02 -22.20
C THR A 532 21.94 -12.67 -20.71
N ALA A 533 21.55 -13.62 -19.85
CA ALA A 533 21.44 -13.36 -18.41
C ALA A 533 22.81 -13.08 -17.76
N THR A 534 23.85 -13.79 -18.18
CA THR A 534 25.20 -13.65 -17.62
C THR A 534 25.82 -12.33 -18.04
N GLU A 535 25.67 -11.93 -19.30
CA GLU A 535 26.19 -10.65 -19.81
C GLU A 535 25.48 -9.47 -19.16
N ALA A 536 24.14 -9.48 -19.10
CA ALA A 536 23.36 -8.46 -18.41
C ALA A 536 23.82 -8.30 -16.95
N THR A 537 23.93 -9.42 -16.22
CA THR A 537 24.39 -9.42 -14.82
C THR A 537 25.82 -8.90 -14.71
N ALA A 538 26.71 -9.28 -15.62
CA ALA A 538 28.10 -8.83 -15.62
C ALA A 538 28.25 -7.34 -15.94
N GLN A 539 27.40 -6.79 -16.81
CA GLN A 539 27.34 -5.36 -17.10
C GLN A 539 26.84 -4.57 -15.89
N ILE A 540 25.71 -4.96 -15.31
CA ILE A 540 25.13 -4.32 -14.11
C ILE A 540 26.11 -4.36 -12.93
N TRP A 541 26.78 -5.50 -12.73
CA TRP A 541 27.76 -5.65 -11.68
C TRP A 541 28.96 -4.69 -11.83
N ARG A 542 29.47 -4.51 -13.07
CA ARG A 542 30.57 -3.57 -13.33
C ARG A 542 30.18 -2.15 -12.92
N LEU A 543 28.94 -1.75 -13.25
CA LEU A 543 28.40 -0.44 -12.91
C LEU A 543 28.29 -0.24 -11.38
N ALA A 544 27.86 -1.27 -10.66
CA ALA A 544 27.83 -1.25 -9.19
C ALA A 544 29.24 -1.19 -8.57
N ALA A 545 30.22 -1.87 -9.17
CA ALA A 545 31.58 -1.93 -8.66
C ALA A 545 32.38 -0.63 -8.89
N THR A 546 32.07 0.12 -9.95
CA THR A 546 32.79 1.36 -10.30
C THR A 546 32.44 2.55 -9.41
N GLY A 547 31.39 2.47 -8.58
CA GLY A 547 30.97 3.54 -7.69
C GLY A 547 30.85 4.88 -8.42
N THR A 548 29.67 5.22 -8.92
CA THR A 548 29.44 6.58 -9.41
C THR A 548 29.64 7.55 -8.25
N GLY A 549 30.83 8.17 -8.26
CA GLY A 549 31.30 9.16 -7.30
C GLY A 549 30.51 10.45 -7.35
#